data_AF-A0A6N6L6C1-F1
#
_entry.id   AF-A0A6N6L6C1-F1
#
_cell.length_a   1.000
_cell.length_b   1.000
_cell.length_c   1.000
_cell.angle_alpha   90.00
_cell.angle_beta   90.00
_cell.angle_gamma   90.00
#
_symmetry.space_group_name_H-M   'P 1'
#
loop_
_entity.id
_entity.type
_entity.pdbx_description
1 polymer ?
#
loop_
_entity_poly.entity_id
_entity_poly.type
_entity_poly.pdbx_seq_one_letter_code
_entity_poly.pdbx_strand_id
1 'polypeptide(L)'
;MRQRHVGFTLVELMIVVAIVAILAAIAIPAYQQYVIDSRRGAAKACLAELAQWMERYNSTNFRYTTAVGSATAPAVPALECVGNALQYQFTFLAPSDQTYTVTATPQGGQATNDKKCGRSLTLDNSGNKGVTGSGSATVQVCW
;
A
#
# COMPACT_ATOMS: atom_id res chain seq x y z
N MET A 1 -24.24 42.07 42.60
CA MET A 1 -25.03 41.40 41.54
C MET A 1 -24.58 39.96 41.48
N ARG A 2 -25.46 39.00 41.79
CA ARG A 2 -25.11 37.56 41.83
C ARG A 2 -25.20 37.03 40.40
N GLN A 3 -24.06 36.83 39.76
CA GLN A 3 -24.03 36.19 38.44
C GLN A 3 -24.60 34.77 38.58
N ARG A 4 -25.70 34.49 37.89
CA ARG A 4 -26.21 33.12 37.74
C ARG A 4 -25.21 32.38 36.86
N HIS A 5 -24.55 31.36 37.40
CA HIS A 5 -23.84 30.39 36.56
C HIS A 5 -24.87 29.71 35.67
N VAL A 6 -24.76 29.96 34.36
CA VAL A 6 -25.53 29.27 33.33
C VAL A 6 -24.79 27.95 33.08
N GLY A 7 -25.33 26.85 33.63
CA GLY A 7 -24.76 25.52 33.46
C GLY A 7 -25.36 24.80 32.25
N PHE A 8 -24.61 23.86 31.68
CA PHE A 8 -25.08 22.94 30.64
C PHE A 8 -26.11 21.97 31.23
N THR A 9 -27.18 21.68 30.49
CA THR A 9 -28.17 20.67 30.89
C THR A 9 -27.71 19.27 30.50
N LEU A 10 -28.14 18.27 31.26
CA LEU A 10 -27.87 16.85 30.94
C LEU A 10 -28.46 16.47 29.58
N VAL A 11 -29.61 17.04 29.22
CA VAL A 11 -30.27 16.82 27.93
C VAL A 11 -29.43 17.36 26.77
N GLU A 12 -28.86 18.57 26.89
CA GLU A 12 -27.97 19.11 25.86
C GLU A 12 -26.74 18.21 25.66
N LEU A 13 -26.16 17.69 26.74
CA LEU A 13 -25.03 16.78 26.64
C LEU A 13 -25.41 15.44 25.96
N MET A 14 -26.58 14.88 26.26
CA MET A 14 -27.05 13.66 25.61
C MET A 14 -27.26 13.85 24.10
N ILE A 15 -27.80 15.00 23.68
CA ILE A 15 -27.97 15.31 22.26
C ILE A 15 -26.60 15.43 21.56
N VAL A 16 -25.63 16.11 22.18
CA VAL A 16 -24.28 16.23 21.63
C VAL A 16 -23.62 14.86 21.46
N VAL A 17 -23.71 13.99 22.47
CA VAL A 17 -23.16 12.63 22.39
C VAL A 17 -23.83 11.82 21.29
N ALA A 18 -25.15 11.92 21.15
CA ALA A 18 -25.89 11.24 20.08
C ALA A 18 -25.41 11.69 18.68
N ILE A 19 -25.23 13.00 18.48
CA ILE A 19 -24.72 13.55 17.21
C ILE A 19 -23.29 13.04 16.94
N VAL A 20 -22.40 13.09 17.93
CA VAL A 20 -21.02 12.61 17.80
C VAL A 20 -20.98 11.11 17.47
N ALA A 21 -21.84 10.30 18.08
CA ALA A 21 -21.93 8.87 17.80
C ALA A 21 -22.31 8.58 16.34
N ILE A 22 -23.30 9.32 15.80
CA ILE A 22 -23.72 9.18 14.39
C ILE A 22 -22.58 9.57 13.45
N LEU A 23 -21.89 10.69 13.72
CA LEU A 23 -20.76 11.13 12.90
C LEU A 23 -19.60 10.13 12.94
N ALA A 24 -19.26 9.61 14.12
CA ALA A 24 -18.17 8.66 14.30
C ALA A 24 -18.41 7.35 13.53
N ALA A 25 -19.66 6.85 13.50
CA ALA A 25 -20.02 5.62 12.79
C ALA A 25 -19.70 5.69 11.27
N ILE A 26 -19.75 6.88 10.68
CA ILE A 26 -19.44 7.10 9.26
C ILE A 26 -17.98 7.49 9.06
N ALA A 27 -17.46 8.41 9.89
CA ALA A 27 -16.14 8.99 9.73
C ALA A 27 -15.01 7.98 9.94
N ILE A 28 -15.13 7.09 10.93
CA ILE A 28 -14.08 6.12 11.27
C ILE A 28 -13.80 5.15 10.12
N PRO A 29 -14.79 4.41 9.56
CA PRO A 29 -14.52 3.49 8.45
C PRO A 29 -14.06 4.24 7.19
N ALA A 30 -14.59 5.44 6.93
CA ALA A 30 -14.17 6.26 5.79
C ALA A 30 -12.69 6.66 5.89
N TYR A 31 -12.24 7.12 7.07
CA TYR A 31 -10.84 7.47 7.30
C TYR A 31 -9.91 6.26 7.19
N GLN A 32 -10.33 5.09 7.71
CA GLN A 32 -9.57 3.86 7.56
C GLN A 32 -9.36 3.48 6.09
N GLN A 33 -10.42 3.58 5.27
CA GLN A 33 -10.32 3.34 3.82
C GLN A 33 -9.37 4.34 3.13
N TYR A 34 -9.46 5.63 3.49
CA TYR A 34 -8.54 6.65 2.96
C TYR A 34 -7.06 6.32 3.26
N VAL A 35 -6.75 5.90 4.48
CA VAL A 35 -5.38 5.51 4.87
C VAL A 35 -4.93 4.27 4.10
N ILE A 36 -5.81 3.28 3.91
CA ILE A 36 -5.54 2.07 3.13
C ILE A 36 -5.21 2.41 1.67
N ASP A 37 -6.00 3.28 1.04
CA ASP A 37 -5.80 3.69 -0.34
C ASP A 37 -4.54 4.55 -0.51
N SER A 38 -4.25 5.42 0.46
CA SER A 38 -3.01 6.22 0.51
C SER A 38 -1.77 5.32 0.57
N ARG A 39 -1.76 4.34 1.46
CA ARG A 39 -0.68 3.34 1.56
C ARG A 39 -0.52 2.54 0.27
N ARG A 40 -1.62 2.16 -0.38
CA ARG A 40 -1.59 1.47 -1.67
C ARG A 40 -0.99 2.37 -2.75
N GLY A 41 -1.35 3.66 -2.77
CA GLY A 41 -0.75 4.66 -3.65
C GLY A 41 0.76 4.76 -3.49
N ALA A 42 1.25 4.84 -2.25
CA ALA A 42 2.69 4.84 -1.96
C ALA A 42 3.38 3.56 -2.44
N ALA A 43 2.76 2.39 -2.26
CA ALA A 43 3.30 1.13 -2.75
C ALA A 43 3.38 1.07 -4.28
N LYS A 44 2.36 1.57 -5.00
CA LYS A 44 2.37 1.65 -6.47
C LYS A 44 3.48 2.57 -6.98
N ALA A 45 3.67 3.72 -6.34
CA ALA A 45 4.77 4.63 -6.68
C ALA A 45 6.13 3.95 -6.47
N CYS A 46 6.32 3.27 -5.34
CA CYS A 46 7.56 2.56 -5.06
C CYS A 46 7.81 1.37 -6.01
N LEU A 47 6.76 0.66 -6.44
CA LEU A 47 6.89 -0.36 -7.50
C LEU A 47 7.43 0.25 -8.80
N ALA A 48 6.98 1.43 -9.19
CA ALA A 48 7.49 2.11 -10.37
C ALA A 48 8.96 2.54 -10.21
N GLU A 49 9.34 3.06 -9.04
CA GLU A 49 10.74 3.41 -8.73
C GLU A 49 11.66 2.19 -8.73
N LEU A 50 11.20 1.07 -8.17
CA LEU A 50 11.92 -0.21 -8.17
C LEU A 50 12.05 -0.81 -9.58
N ALA A 51 11.02 -0.67 -10.42
CA ALA A 51 11.12 -1.04 -11.83
C ALA A 51 12.19 -0.20 -12.55
N GLN A 52 12.19 1.13 -12.36
CA GLN A 52 13.26 1.98 -12.91
C GLN A 52 14.65 1.59 -12.39
N TRP A 53 14.75 1.14 -11.14
CA TRP A 53 16.01 0.63 -10.60
C TRP A 53 16.46 -0.66 -11.31
N MET A 54 15.55 -1.59 -11.59
CA MET A 54 15.85 -2.80 -12.35
C MET A 54 16.34 -2.47 -13.77
N GLU A 55 15.73 -1.50 -14.44
CA GLU A 55 16.19 -1.05 -15.77
C GLU A 55 17.62 -0.48 -15.74
N ARG A 56 17.97 0.27 -14.69
CA ARG A 56 19.36 0.74 -14.49
C ARG A 56 20.31 -0.43 -14.18
N TYR A 57 19.87 -1.42 -13.41
CA TYR A 57 20.64 -2.62 -13.13
C TYR A 57 20.95 -3.38 -14.42
N ASN A 58 19.96 -3.56 -15.30
CA ASN A 58 20.16 -4.18 -16.61
C ASN A 58 21.07 -3.36 -17.53
N SER A 59 20.96 -2.04 -17.53
CA SER A 59 21.84 -1.17 -18.33
C SER A 59 23.34 -1.29 -17.98
N THR A 60 23.65 -1.74 -16.76
CA THR A 60 25.03 -1.91 -16.28
C THR A 60 25.51 -3.37 -16.31
N ASN A 61 24.59 -4.33 -16.16
CA ASN A 61 24.92 -5.74 -16.05
C ASN A 61 24.53 -6.58 -17.28
N PHE A 62 23.76 -5.99 -18.21
CA PHE A 62 23.11 -6.66 -19.35
C PHE A 62 22.24 -7.86 -18.96
N ARG A 63 21.67 -7.81 -17.75
CA ARG A 63 20.78 -8.82 -17.16
C ARG A 63 20.04 -8.26 -15.94
N TYR A 64 18.94 -8.92 -15.56
CA TYR A 64 18.20 -8.70 -14.31
C TYR A 64 18.56 -9.65 -13.18
N THR A 65 19.38 -10.65 -13.45
CA THR A 65 19.83 -11.67 -12.50
C THR A 65 21.20 -11.31 -11.92
N THR A 66 21.59 -11.91 -10.80
CA THR A 66 22.90 -11.67 -10.19
C THR A 66 24.05 -12.40 -10.90
N ALA A 67 23.75 -13.39 -11.75
CA ALA A 67 24.71 -14.19 -12.51
C ALA A 67 24.07 -14.70 -13.80
N VAL A 68 24.87 -14.90 -14.87
CA VAL A 68 24.37 -15.33 -16.19
C VAL A 68 23.68 -16.68 -16.06
N GLY A 69 22.48 -16.81 -16.62
CA GLY A 69 21.72 -18.05 -16.60
C GLY A 69 21.24 -18.48 -15.21
N SER A 70 21.25 -17.56 -14.24
CA SER A 70 20.65 -17.80 -12.92
C SER A 70 19.17 -17.43 -12.90
N ALA A 71 18.48 -17.79 -11.83
CA ALA A 71 17.11 -17.35 -11.54
C ALA A 71 17.06 -16.50 -10.26
N THR A 72 18.18 -15.84 -9.93
CA THR A 72 18.34 -15.08 -8.69
C THR A 72 18.34 -13.60 -9.00
N ALA A 73 17.32 -12.89 -8.49
CA ALA A 73 17.25 -11.43 -8.58
C ALA A 73 18.24 -10.76 -7.62
N PRO A 74 18.70 -9.53 -7.90
CA PRO A 74 19.40 -8.72 -6.92
C PRO A 74 18.52 -8.44 -5.70
N ALA A 75 19.16 -8.07 -4.59
CA ALA A 75 18.43 -7.61 -3.41
C ALA A 75 17.71 -6.29 -3.70
N VAL A 76 16.56 -6.08 -3.06
CA VAL A 76 15.83 -4.81 -3.13
C VAL A 76 16.70 -3.70 -2.53
N PRO A 77 16.97 -2.60 -3.25
CA PRO A 77 17.76 -1.49 -2.73
C PRO A 77 17.04 -0.77 -1.59
N ALA A 78 17.80 -0.18 -0.67
CA ALA A 78 17.27 0.65 0.41
C ALA A 78 16.86 2.06 -0.08
N LEU A 79 15.87 2.11 -0.99
CA LEU A 79 15.28 3.37 -1.47
C LEU A 79 14.39 3.98 -0.38
N GLU A 80 14.27 5.31 -0.38
CA GLU A 80 13.38 6.02 0.55
C GLU A 80 11.92 5.55 0.43
N CYS A 81 11.45 5.25 -0.79
CA CYS A 81 10.10 4.74 -1.01
C CYS A 81 9.85 3.42 -0.26
N VAL A 82 10.86 2.54 -0.18
CA VAL A 82 10.79 1.25 0.52
C VAL A 82 10.71 1.49 2.03
N GLY A 83 11.52 2.42 2.54
CA GLY A 83 11.50 2.83 3.95
C GLY A 83 10.20 3.52 4.38
N ASN A 84 9.54 4.23 3.47
CA ASN A 84 8.29 4.95 3.75
C ASN A 84 7.04 4.08 3.59
N ALA A 85 7.11 3.02 2.77
CA ALA A 85 5.99 2.10 2.53
C ALA A 85 5.98 0.89 3.49
N LEU A 86 6.14 1.12 4.79
CA LEU A 86 6.26 0.09 5.85
C LEU A 86 5.10 -0.89 5.98
N GLN A 87 3.99 -0.65 5.29
CA GLN A 87 2.85 -1.57 5.23
C GLN A 87 2.92 -2.51 4.02
N TYR A 88 4.05 -2.52 3.31
CA TYR A 88 4.32 -3.38 2.18
C TYR A 88 5.76 -3.91 2.27
N GLN A 89 5.92 -5.19 1.96
CA GLN A 89 7.22 -5.79 1.67
C GLN A 89 7.42 -5.84 0.17
N PHE A 90 8.58 -5.37 -0.28
CA PHE A 90 8.97 -5.45 -1.69
C PHE A 90 9.90 -6.63 -1.91
N THR A 91 9.72 -7.32 -3.03
CA THR A 91 10.60 -8.40 -3.49
C THR A 91 10.80 -8.33 -4.99
N PHE A 92 11.97 -8.78 -5.45
CA PHE A 92 12.25 -9.02 -6.85
C PHE A 92 12.25 -10.52 -7.14
N LEU A 93 11.70 -10.87 -8.30
CA LEU A 93 11.84 -12.18 -8.93
C LEU A 93 12.42 -11.96 -10.33
N ALA A 94 13.49 -12.67 -10.68
CA ALA A 94 14.10 -12.63 -12.00
C ALA A 94 14.33 -14.07 -12.48
N PRO A 95 13.34 -14.69 -13.16
CA PRO A 95 13.43 -16.09 -13.56
C PRO A 95 14.37 -16.30 -14.76
N SER A 96 14.79 -15.22 -15.43
CA SER A 96 15.79 -15.23 -16.50
C SER A 96 16.55 -13.91 -16.52
N ASP A 97 17.64 -13.86 -17.27
CA ASP A 97 18.46 -12.65 -17.45
C ASP A 97 17.66 -11.48 -18.03
N GLN A 98 16.55 -11.73 -18.75
CA GLN A 98 15.80 -10.71 -19.50
C GLN A 98 14.39 -10.44 -18.95
N THR A 99 14.00 -11.07 -17.84
CA THR A 99 12.67 -10.89 -17.25
C THR A 99 12.74 -10.65 -15.76
N TYR A 100 11.84 -9.80 -15.26
CA TYR A 100 11.66 -9.61 -13.83
C TYR A 100 10.21 -9.30 -13.47
N THR A 101 9.89 -9.52 -12.20
CA THR A 101 8.67 -9.02 -11.56
C THR A 101 9.04 -8.42 -10.21
N VAL A 102 8.60 -7.19 -9.97
CA VAL A 102 8.62 -6.56 -8.65
C VAL A 102 7.28 -6.80 -7.99
N THR A 103 7.28 -7.23 -6.73
CA THR A 103 6.06 -7.53 -5.97
C THR A 103 6.02 -6.68 -4.71
N ALA A 104 4.92 -5.99 -4.47
CA ALA A 104 4.60 -5.33 -3.21
C ALA A 104 3.55 -6.17 -2.47
N THR A 105 3.98 -6.85 -1.41
CA THR A 105 3.12 -7.71 -0.58
C THR A 105 2.65 -6.93 0.65
N PRO A 106 1.33 -6.75 0.86
CA PRO A 106 0.85 -6.00 2.01
C PRO A 106 1.23 -6.68 3.33
N GLN A 107 1.47 -5.87 4.36
CA GLN A 107 1.85 -6.28 5.70
C GLN A 107 0.97 -5.60 6.75
N GLY A 108 1.02 -6.11 7.98
CA GLY A 108 0.39 -5.49 9.15
C GLY A 108 -1.08 -5.13 8.93
N GLY A 109 -1.44 -3.89 9.25
CA GLY A 109 -2.80 -3.38 9.12
C GLY A 109 -3.29 -3.28 7.67
N GLN A 110 -2.39 -3.13 6.68
CA GLN A 110 -2.80 -3.18 5.27
C GLN A 110 -3.25 -4.58 4.88
N ALA A 111 -2.49 -5.62 5.27
CA ALA A 111 -2.84 -7.01 4.97
C ALA A 111 -4.19 -7.41 5.59
N THR A 112 -4.51 -6.89 6.79
CA THR A 112 -5.75 -7.23 7.48
C THR A 112 -6.93 -6.35 7.07
N ASN A 113 -6.73 -5.04 6.87
CA ASN A 113 -7.84 -4.09 6.69
C ASN A 113 -8.19 -3.81 5.22
N ASP A 114 -7.26 -4.05 4.29
CA ASP A 114 -7.53 -3.90 2.86
C ASP A 114 -8.34 -5.09 2.32
N LYS A 115 -9.63 -5.17 2.66
CA LYS A 115 -10.49 -6.28 2.24
C LYS A 115 -10.73 -6.31 0.74
N LYS A 116 -10.59 -5.17 0.05
CA LYS A 116 -10.80 -5.05 -1.39
C LYS A 116 -9.55 -5.49 -2.16
N CYS A 117 -8.38 -5.02 -1.75
CA CYS A 117 -7.14 -5.10 -2.53
C CYS A 117 -5.93 -5.58 -1.74
N GLY A 118 -6.12 -6.18 -0.56
CA GLY A 118 -5.08 -6.71 0.35
C GLY A 118 -4.32 -7.92 -0.17
N ARG A 119 -4.03 -7.93 -1.46
CA ARG A 119 -3.23 -8.87 -2.21
C ARG A 119 -1.95 -8.20 -2.69
N SER A 120 -1.01 -9.00 -3.16
CA SER A 120 0.25 -8.47 -3.65
C SER A 120 0.04 -7.79 -5.00
N LEU A 121 0.58 -6.58 -5.13
CA LEU A 121 0.61 -5.83 -6.38
C LEU A 121 1.92 -6.16 -7.11
N THR A 122 1.85 -6.43 -8.41
CA THR A 122 3.04 -6.78 -9.22
C THR A 122 3.22 -5.86 -10.41
N LEU A 123 4.48 -5.55 -10.73
CA LEU A 123 4.88 -4.86 -11.95
C LEU A 123 6.00 -5.65 -12.62
N ASP A 124 5.82 -6.03 -13.89
CA ASP A 124 6.84 -6.75 -14.65
C ASP A 124 7.71 -5.84 -15.54
N ASN A 125 8.71 -6.43 -16.19
CA ASN A 125 9.64 -5.75 -17.09
C ASN A 125 8.99 -5.20 -18.38
N SER A 126 7.73 -5.53 -18.66
CA SER A 126 6.97 -4.96 -19.78
C SER A 126 6.00 -3.86 -19.32
N GLY A 127 5.99 -3.54 -18.02
CA GLY A 127 5.07 -2.58 -17.42
C GLY A 127 3.68 -3.15 -17.14
N ASN A 128 3.49 -4.47 -17.25
CA ASN A 128 2.19 -5.08 -16.94
C ASN A 128 1.97 -5.06 -15.43
N LYS A 129 0.82 -4.51 -15.06
CA LYS A 129 0.33 -4.44 -13.69
C LYS A 129 -0.45 -5.72 -13.38
N GLY A 130 -0.19 -6.31 -12.23
CA GLY A 130 -0.85 -7.54 -11.79
C GLY A 130 -1.25 -7.52 -10.33
N VAL A 131 -2.17 -8.40 -9.96
CA VAL A 131 -2.56 -8.67 -8.58
C VAL A 131 -2.45 -10.17 -8.37
N THR A 132 -1.68 -10.61 -7.38
CA THR A 132 -1.44 -12.04 -7.11
C THR A 132 -2.02 -12.48 -5.77
N GLY A 133 -2.57 -13.70 -5.73
CA GLY A 133 -3.26 -14.28 -4.57
C GLY A 133 -4.74 -14.63 -4.86
N SER A 134 -5.38 -15.39 -3.99
CA SER A 134 -6.72 -15.95 -4.22
C SER A 134 -7.84 -14.95 -3.86
N GLY A 135 -8.65 -14.51 -4.85
CA GLY A 135 -9.94 -13.81 -4.69
C GLY A 135 -10.35 -12.93 -5.88
N SER A 136 -11.40 -12.10 -5.72
CA SER A 136 -12.14 -11.47 -6.83
C SER A 136 -11.66 -10.08 -7.27
N ALA A 137 -10.64 -9.52 -6.64
CA ALA A 137 -10.18 -8.16 -6.93
C ALA A 137 -9.40 -8.11 -8.25
N THR A 138 -9.83 -7.24 -9.17
CA THR A 138 -9.19 -7.10 -10.49
C THR A 138 -8.08 -6.06 -10.43
N VAL A 139 -7.17 -6.13 -11.42
CA VAL A 139 -6.12 -5.11 -11.61
C VAL A 139 -6.72 -3.70 -11.64
N GLN A 140 -7.84 -3.50 -12.36
CA GLN A 140 -8.49 -2.19 -12.50
C GLN A 140 -8.97 -1.58 -11.16
N VAL A 141 -9.30 -2.41 -10.17
CA VAL A 141 -9.77 -1.93 -8.87
C VAL A 141 -8.61 -1.59 -7.95
N CYS A 142 -7.50 -2.32 -8.06
CA CYS A 142 -6.40 -2.23 -7.12
C CYS A 142 -5.21 -1.43 -7.62
N TRP A 143 -5.04 -1.26 -8.93
CA TRP A 143 -3.96 -0.52 -9.58
C TRP A 143 -4.32 0.90 -9.97
#